data_AF-A0A1W9RAZ2-F1
#
_entry.id   AF-A0A1W9RAZ2-F1
#
_cell.length_a   1.000
_cell.length_b   1.000
_cell.length_c   1.000
_cell.angle_alpha   90.00
_cell.angle_beta   90.00
_cell.angle_gamma   90.00
#
_symmetry.space_group_name_H-M   'P 1'
#
loop_
_entity.id
_entity.type
_entity.pdbx_description
1 polymer ?
#
loop_
_entity_poly.entity_id
_entity_poly.type
_entity_poly.pdbx_seq_one_letter_code
_entity_poly.pdbx_strand_id
1 'polypeptide(L)'
;MKIFDFFLAFLINFSFFCYSQEAVMLPSVDTRGKRYVYMEAGHSAQNIYLEAETLNLATVVVGAFDDEKVKKVLKVKSVPLYIMPIGRRRDGAF
;
A
#
# COMPACT_ATOMS: atom_id res chain seq x y z
N MET A 1 16.45 6.63 -3.94
CA MET A 1 15.32 6.99 -3.06
C MET A 1 14.15 7.46 -3.94
N LYS A 2 13.45 6.51 -4.58
CA LYS A 2 12.19 6.77 -5.32
C LYS A 2 11.02 6.24 -4.49
N ILE A 3 10.90 6.75 -3.26
CA ILE A 3 9.97 6.22 -2.25
C ILE A 3 8.56 6.85 -2.36
N PHE A 4 8.36 7.76 -3.32
CA PHE A 4 7.16 8.59 -3.46
C PHE A 4 6.53 8.54 -4.87
N ASP A 5 6.99 7.66 -5.76
CA ASP A 5 6.40 7.52 -7.09
C ASP A 5 5.16 6.61 -7.05
N PHE A 6 4.13 7.03 -6.31
CA PHE A 6 2.74 6.71 -6.62
C PHE A 6 1.88 7.89 -6.19
N PHE A 7 2.19 9.04 -6.79
CA PHE A 7 1.32 10.21 -6.78
C PHE A 7 -0.01 9.78 -7.39
N LEU A 8 -0.99 9.59 -6.50
CA LEU A 8 -2.35 10.03 -6.71
C LEU A 8 -3.01 9.48 -7.99
N ALA A 9 -3.51 8.24 -7.93
CA ALA A 9 -4.61 7.82 -8.80
C ALA A 9 -5.88 8.61 -8.41
N PHE A 10 -5.88 9.89 -8.75
CA PHE A 10 -7.02 10.78 -8.75
C PHE A 10 -7.92 10.30 -9.88
N LEU A 11 -8.95 9.52 -9.56
CA LEU A 11 -10.26 9.45 -10.23
C LEU A 11 -11.01 8.19 -9.76
N ILE A 12 -12.23 8.43 -9.25
CA ILE A 12 -13.31 7.46 -8.98
C ILE A 12 -13.26 6.79 -7.59
N ASN A 13 -13.84 7.46 -6.59
CA ASN A 13 -14.58 6.97 -5.39
C ASN A 13 -14.11 5.74 -4.56
N PHE A 14 -12.99 5.09 -4.85
CA PHE A 14 -12.40 3.99 -4.09
C PHE A 14 -10.89 4.05 -4.29
N SER A 15 -10.20 4.90 -3.53
CA SER A 15 -8.75 5.04 -3.67
C SER A 15 -8.09 3.78 -3.11
N PHE A 16 -7.61 2.93 -4.01
CA PHE A 16 -6.88 1.72 -3.72
C PHE A 16 -5.39 2.06 -3.66
N PHE A 17 -4.76 1.93 -2.50
CA PHE A 17 -3.31 2.13 -2.37
C PHE A 17 -2.59 0.79 -2.38
N CYS A 18 -1.63 0.60 -3.29
CA CYS A 18 -0.80 -0.59 -3.36
C CYS A 18 0.65 -0.19 -3.13
N TYR A 19 1.26 -0.67 -2.05
CA TYR A 19 2.68 -0.45 -1.82
C TYR A 19 3.49 -1.51 -2.56
N SER A 20 4.46 -1.10 -3.36
CA SER A 20 5.32 -2.03 -4.10
C SER A 20 6.78 -1.59 -4.01
N GLN A 21 7.67 -2.51 -3.60
CA GLN A 21 9.09 -2.17 -3.39
C GLN A 21 10.00 -3.08 -4.20
N GLU A 22 10.83 -2.47 -5.06
CA GLU A 22 11.82 -3.19 -5.88
C GLU A 22 12.91 -3.87 -5.04
N ALA A 23 13.23 -3.35 -3.85
CA ALA A 23 14.30 -3.86 -3.02
C ALA A 23 14.09 -5.33 -2.58
N VAL A 24 12.83 -5.79 -2.41
CA VAL A 24 12.56 -7.20 -2.02
C VAL A 24 12.97 -8.18 -3.12
N MET A 25 12.95 -7.75 -4.38
CA MET A 25 13.27 -8.55 -5.56
C MET A 25 14.78 -8.63 -5.87
N LEU A 26 15.62 -7.79 -5.27
CA LEU A 26 17.05 -7.76 -5.59
C LEU A 26 17.80 -8.92 -4.92
N PRO A 27 18.60 -9.69 -5.69
CA PRO A 27 19.32 -10.87 -5.17
C PRO A 27 20.39 -10.53 -4.11
N SER A 28 20.82 -9.26 -4.03
CA SER A 28 21.81 -8.77 -3.07
C SER A 28 21.24 -8.34 -1.72
N VAL A 29 19.91 -8.37 -1.52
CA VAL A 29 19.29 -7.93 -0.27
C VAL A 29 19.29 -9.07 0.75
N ASP A 30 20.08 -8.88 1.80
CA ASP A 30 20.15 -9.79 2.94
C ASP A 30 18.78 -9.98 3.63
N THR A 31 18.64 -11.10 4.32
CA THR A 31 17.49 -11.45 5.16
C THR A 31 17.09 -10.35 6.14
N ARG A 32 18.03 -9.53 6.64
CA ARG A 32 17.71 -8.36 7.48
C ARG A 32 17.15 -7.20 6.68
N GLY A 33 17.71 -6.94 5.49
CA GLY A 33 17.22 -5.89 4.59
C GLY A 33 15.76 -6.11 4.18
N LYS A 34 15.38 -7.37 3.91
CA LYS A 34 13.98 -7.73 3.63
C LYS A 34 13.05 -7.42 4.81
N ARG A 35 13.51 -7.60 6.06
CA ARG A 35 12.70 -7.26 7.25
C ARG A 35 12.50 -5.75 7.39
N TYR A 36 13.53 -4.96 7.16
CA TYR A 36 13.42 -3.49 7.23
C TYR A 36 12.44 -2.94 6.21
N VAL A 37 12.43 -3.51 5.00
CA VAL A 37 11.42 -3.19 3.98
C VAL A 37 10.01 -3.41 4.52
N TYR A 38 9.71 -4.56 5.12
CA TYR A 38 8.38 -4.81 5.70
C TYR A 38 8.04 -3.87 6.86
N MET A 39 9.03 -3.48 7.68
CA MET A 39 8.84 -2.50 8.76
C MET A 39 8.50 -1.11 8.20
N GLU A 40 9.24 -0.63 7.21
CA GLU A 40 8.99 0.65 6.53
C GLU A 40 7.64 0.67 5.81
N ALA A 41 7.29 -0.45 5.19
CA ALA A 41 5.97 -0.62 4.59
C ALA A 41 4.86 -0.55 5.66
N GLY A 42 5.06 -1.14 6.84
CA GLY A 42 4.14 -1.03 7.98
C GLY A 42 4.00 0.40 8.50
N HIS A 43 5.11 1.13 8.66
CA HIS A 43 5.08 2.55 9.04
C HIS A 43 4.32 3.40 8.01
N SER A 44 4.54 3.14 6.73
CA SER A 44 3.84 3.83 5.63
C SER A 44 2.33 3.56 5.66
N ALA A 45 1.92 2.32 5.96
CA ALA A 45 0.50 1.97 6.12
C ALA A 45 -0.14 2.71 7.29
N GLN A 46 0.56 2.83 8.43
CA GLN A 46 0.05 3.56 9.59
C GLN A 46 -0.17 5.05 9.29
N ASN A 47 0.71 5.67 8.51
CA ASN A 47 0.52 7.06 8.08
C ASN A 47 -0.76 7.22 7.24
N ILE A 48 -1.06 6.25 6.38
CA ILE A 48 -2.31 6.25 5.60
C ILE A 48 -3.52 6.08 6.50
N TYR A 49 -3.46 5.24 7.54
CA TYR A 49 -4.53 5.15 8.53
C TYR A 49 -4.78 6.48 9.24
N LEU A 50 -3.72 7.18 9.65
CA LEU A 50 -3.84 8.48 10.31
C LEU A 50 -4.41 9.54 9.37
N GLU A 51 -3.97 9.57 8.11
CA GLU A 51 -4.51 10.49 7.10
C GLU A 51 -5.96 10.16 6.72
N ALA A 52 -6.32 8.87 6.70
CA ALA A 52 -7.71 8.48 6.50
C ALA A 52 -8.59 8.96 7.66
N GLU A 53 -8.12 8.87 8.90
CA GLU A 53 -8.81 9.39 10.08
C GLU A 53 -9.04 10.91 9.99
N THR A 54 -8.01 11.69 9.67
CA THR A 54 -8.11 13.16 9.59
C THR A 54 -9.09 13.61 8.50
N LEU A 55 -9.20 12.84 7.41
CA LEU A 55 -10.12 13.09 6.30
C LEU A 55 -11.52 12.48 6.50
N ASN A 56 -11.81 11.90 7.67
CA ASN A 56 -13.05 11.18 7.96
C ASN A 56 -13.35 10.04 6.94
N LEU A 57 -12.29 9.37 6.50
CA LEU A 57 -12.30 8.19 5.66
C LEU A 57 -12.01 6.93 6.49
N ALA A 58 -12.25 5.78 5.90
CA ALA A 58 -11.90 4.48 6.45
C ALA A 58 -11.00 3.72 5.49
N THR A 59 -10.05 2.96 6.04
CA THR A 59 -9.18 2.08 5.27
C THR A 59 -8.87 0.82 6.06
N VAL A 60 -8.37 -0.20 5.36
CA VAL A 60 -7.92 -1.46 5.97
C VAL A 60 -6.72 -2.01 5.20
N VAL A 61 -5.70 -2.51 5.87
CA VAL A 61 -4.60 -3.23 5.21
C VAL A 61 -5.05 -4.65 4.85
N VAL A 62 -4.89 -5.00 3.57
CA VAL A 62 -5.13 -6.33 3.03
C VAL A 62 -3.80 -6.89 2.51
N GLY A 63 -3.25 -7.87 3.21
CA GLY A 63 -2.00 -8.56 2.83
C GLY A 63 -2.21 -9.88 2.09
N ALA A 64 -3.45 -10.38 2.03
CA ALA A 64 -3.77 -11.65 1.38
C ALA A 64 -4.53 -11.40 0.06
N PHE A 65 -3.83 -11.53 -1.06
CA PHE A 65 -4.38 -11.39 -2.41
C PHE A 65 -3.51 -12.18 -3.42
N ASP A 66 -3.93 -12.18 -4.68
CA ASP A 66 -3.19 -12.82 -5.77
C ASP A 66 -2.23 -11.81 -6.42
N ASP A 67 -0.94 -11.91 -6.08
CA ASP A 67 0.11 -11.01 -6.55
C ASP A 67 0.15 -10.87 -8.07
N GLU A 68 -0.01 -11.97 -8.80
CA GLU A 68 0.09 -11.99 -10.26
C GLU A 68 -1.11 -11.32 -10.90
N LYS A 69 -2.32 -11.56 -10.38
CA LYS A 69 -3.51 -10.82 -10.82
C LYS A 69 -3.37 -9.32 -10.53
N VAL A 70 -2.90 -8.94 -9.35
CA VAL A 70 -2.73 -7.54 -8.96
C VAL A 70 -1.68 -6.84 -9.82
N LYS A 71 -0.52 -7.47 -10.05
CA LYS A 71 0.51 -6.96 -10.98
C LYS A 71 -0.04 -6.75 -12.38
N LYS A 72 -0.84 -7.68 -12.89
CA LYS A 72 -1.46 -7.58 -14.23
C LYS A 72 -2.45 -6.42 -14.32
N VAL A 73 -3.27 -6.22 -13.29
CA VAL A 73 -4.25 -5.13 -13.23
C VAL A 73 -3.56 -3.77 -13.12
N LEU A 74 -2.60 -3.63 -12.20
CA LEU A 74 -1.90 -2.38 -11.94
C LEU A 74 -0.78 -2.10 -12.95
N LYS A 75 -0.43 -3.08 -13.80
CA LYS A 75 0.67 -3.03 -14.78
C LYS A 75 2.02 -2.66 -14.15
N VAL A 76 2.26 -3.13 -12.92
CA VAL A 76 3.51 -2.91 -12.18
C VAL A 76 4.45 -4.09 -12.31
N LYS A 77 5.76 -3.81 -12.35
CA LYS A 77 6.82 -4.84 -12.39
C LYS A 77 7.29 -5.26 -10.99
N SER A 78 7.06 -4.41 -9.99
CA SER A 78 7.40 -4.63 -8.59
C SER A 78 6.47 -5.64 -7.91
N VAL A 79 6.88 -6.14 -6.74
CA VAL A 79 6.03 -7.03 -5.93
C VAL A 79 5.09 -6.18 -5.07
N PRO A 80 3.76 -6.35 -5.19
CA PRO A 80 2.81 -5.73 -4.27
C PRO A 80 2.96 -6.33 -2.86
N LEU A 81 3.05 -5.48 -1.82
CA LEU A 81 3.17 -5.92 -0.42
C LEU A 81 1.83 -5.95 0.30
N TYR A 82 1.01 -4.92 0.10
CA TYR A 82 -0.33 -4.85 0.62
C TYR A 82 -1.19 -3.90 -0.21
N ILE A 83 -2.49 -4.06 -0.03
CA ILE A 83 -3.55 -3.24 -0.60
C ILE A 83 -4.27 -2.51 0.53
N MET A 84 -4.57 -1.23 0.34
CA MET A 84 -5.38 -0.43 1.27
C MET A 84 -6.53 0.25 0.52
N PRO A 85 -7.75 -0.32 0.49
CA PRO A 85 -8.91 0.39 -0.03
C PRO A 85 -9.25 1.55 0.90
N ILE A 86 -9.59 2.70 0.33
CA ILE A 86 -10.04 3.88 1.05
C ILE A 86 -11.49 4.17 0.64
N GLY A 87 -12.36 4.34 1.63
CA GLY A 87 -13.77 4.64 1.44
C GLY A 87 -14.29 5.63 2.47
N ARG A 88 -15.51 6.13 2.28
CA ARG A 88 -16.17 6.99 3.28
C ARG A 88 -16.60 6.16 4.47
N ARG A 89 -16.48 6.75 5.68
CA ARG A 89 -17.17 6.21 6.85
C ARG A 89 -18.68 6.30 6.64
N ARG A 90 -19.39 5.30 7.15
CA ARG A 90 -20.86 5.40 7.30
C ARG A 90 -21.12 6.35 8.45
N ASP A 91 -22.09 7.26 8.29
CA ASP A 91 -22.48 8.18 9.36
C ASP A 91 -22.81 7.40 10.64
N GLY A 92 -22.16 7.79 11.76
CA GLY A 92 -22.35 7.15 13.07
C GLY A 92 -21.49 5.93 13.38
N ALA A 93 -20.55 5.54 12.51
CA ALA A 93 -19.53 4.55 12.84
C ALA A 93 -18.37 5.21 13.61
N PHE A 94 -18.25 4.86 14.89
CA PHE A 94 -17.10 5.16 15.77
C PHE A 94 -16.23 3.93 15.91
#